data_AF-A0A916TA83-F1
#
_entry.id   AF-A0A916TA83-F1
#
_cell.length_a   1.000
_cell.length_b   1.000
_cell.length_c   1.000
_cell.angle_alpha   90.00
_cell.angle_beta   90.00
_cell.angle_gamma   90.00
#
_symmetry.space_group_name_H-M   'P 1'
#
loop_
_entity.id
_entity.type
_entity.pdbx_description
1 polymer ?
#
loop_
_entity_poly.entity_id
_entity_poly.type
_entity_poly.pdbx_seq_one_letter_code
_entity_poly.pdbx_strand_id
1 'polypeptide(L)'
;MKVLVGTGSREHRHPMDTLDASRLGIAGRPSDEERTSVSLAVLRASPEEGGDETHGNGGSPRRLDVDAERVFSSRNERGELKEVMGTILADESLTRVVVAAGGGDPDAFLAAVLARLMAIERLDVEIGYVTHTTTPATENYSLPVGEQAAAFAVSAPAVSTPLIRDDTGAALVGIGHHRGRDGHKLEGEGIVDDTRLFAGETAGVTVRPTPQAPGVRASLDRRWRRRWVAGRAAQTGGPAIVVVRDGVVAPKTVRRSTFYRHHDDWKLVRP
;
A
#
# COMPACT_ATOMS: atom_id res chain seq x y z
N MET A 1 30.27 41.61 -43.13
CA MET A 1 30.24 40.15 -43.37
C MET A 1 30.63 39.47 -42.06
N LYS A 2 29.70 38.71 -41.42
CA LYS A 2 29.86 37.57 -40.45
C LYS A 2 31.07 37.59 -39.46
N VAL A 3 30.97 37.38 -38.14
CA VAL A 3 30.29 36.32 -37.38
C VAL A 3 30.10 36.74 -35.90
N LEU A 4 28.99 36.26 -35.33
CA LEU A 4 28.57 36.20 -33.94
C LEU A 4 29.05 34.89 -33.29
N VAL A 5 29.64 34.88 -32.09
CA VAL A 5 29.47 33.79 -31.10
C VAL A 5 29.54 34.39 -29.70
N GLY A 6 28.40 34.35 -29.01
CA GLY A 6 28.22 34.73 -27.62
C GLY A 6 28.70 33.65 -26.65
N THR A 7 29.16 34.12 -25.50
CA THR A 7 29.57 33.36 -24.33
C THR A 7 28.38 32.63 -23.71
N GLY A 8 28.40 31.30 -23.71
CA GLY A 8 27.43 30.48 -22.99
C GLY A 8 27.68 30.54 -21.48
N SER A 9 26.89 31.33 -20.78
CA SER A 9 26.68 31.21 -19.33
C SER A 9 25.92 29.92 -19.06
N ARG A 10 26.49 29.08 -18.19
CA ARG A 10 25.86 27.88 -17.64
C ARG A 10 24.59 28.28 -16.88
N GLU A 11 23.42 28.00 -17.45
CA GLU A 11 22.15 28.06 -16.73
C GLU A 11 22.17 27.08 -15.54
N HIS A 12 21.96 27.65 -14.37
CA HIS A 12 21.62 26.94 -13.15
C HIS A 12 20.29 26.21 -13.35
N ARG A 13 20.37 24.88 -13.49
CA ARG A 13 19.23 24.02 -13.20
C ARG A 13 18.95 24.10 -11.70
N HIS A 14 17.88 24.79 -11.33
CA HIS A 14 17.28 24.65 -10.01
C HIS A 14 16.83 23.20 -9.83
N PRO A 15 17.27 22.48 -8.80
CA PRO A 15 16.82 21.12 -8.56
C PRO A 15 15.37 21.15 -8.08
N MET A 16 14.54 20.27 -8.63
CA MET A 16 13.30 19.81 -8.01
C MET A 16 13.61 19.45 -6.56
N ASP A 17 13.01 20.16 -5.61
CA ASP A 17 13.21 19.95 -4.18
C ASP A 17 12.77 18.52 -3.87
N THR A 18 13.78 17.69 -3.73
CA THR A 18 13.68 16.27 -3.47
C THR A 18 13.04 16.15 -2.10
N LEU A 19 11.95 15.38 -1.98
CA LEU A 19 11.57 14.82 -0.69
C LEU A 19 12.77 14.00 -0.22
N ASP A 20 13.64 14.65 0.55
CA ASP A 20 14.79 14.02 1.16
C ASP A 20 14.25 12.88 2.03
N ALA A 21 14.85 11.69 1.93
CA ALA A 21 14.53 10.56 2.79
C ALA A 21 14.51 11.00 4.27
N SER A 22 15.31 12.02 4.64
CA SER A 22 15.32 12.70 5.93
C SER A 22 13.94 13.26 6.35
N ARG A 23 13.17 13.85 5.43
CA ARG A 23 11.84 14.42 5.71
C ARG A 23 10.78 13.34 5.98
N LEU A 24 10.95 12.13 5.43
CA LEU A 24 10.10 10.98 5.71
C LEU A 24 10.59 10.14 6.92
N GLY A 25 11.73 10.51 7.54
CA GLY A 25 12.35 9.72 8.61
C GLY A 25 13.03 8.43 8.10
N ILE A 26 13.38 8.38 6.82
CA ILE A 26 13.87 7.18 6.10
C ILE A 26 15.39 7.23 5.83
N ALA A 27 16.03 8.37 6.09
CA ALA A 27 17.49 8.52 5.96
C ALA A 27 18.23 7.94 7.18
N GLY A 28 19.23 7.09 6.93
CA GLY A 28 20.11 6.55 7.97
C GLY A 28 19.55 5.37 8.76
N ARG A 29 20.23 5.01 9.86
CA ARG A 29 19.77 3.94 10.78
C ARG A 29 18.63 4.54 11.62
N PRO A 30 17.42 3.97 11.60
CA PRO A 30 16.27 4.58 12.27
C PRO A 30 16.52 4.64 13.78
N SER A 31 16.30 5.82 14.34
CA SER A 31 16.27 6.06 15.78
C SER A 31 15.15 5.23 16.45
N ASP A 32 15.21 5.03 17.77
CA ASP A 32 14.18 4.28 18.51
C ASP A 32 12.78 4.92 18.39
N GLU A 33 12.71 6.23 18.16
CA GLU A 33 11.46 6.96 17.94
C GLU A 33 10.92 6.73 16.51
N GLU A 34 11.78 6.79 15.49
CA GLU A 34 11.41 6.49 14.09
C GLU A 34 10.95 5.05 13.90
N ARG A 35 11.53 4.11 14.67
CA ARG A 35 11.13 2.68 14.72
C ARG A 35 9.73 2.41 15.23
N THR A 36 9.05 3.42 15.78
CA THR A 36 7.66 3.30 16.25
C THR A 36 6.72 4.30 15.57
N SER A 37 7.28 5.21 14.77
CA SER A 37 6.55 6.23 14.05
C SER A 37 5.95 5.69 12.75
N VAL A 38 4.81 6.26 12.40
CA VAL A 38 4.18 6.11 11.10
C VAL A 38 4.04 7.52 10.54
N SER A 39 4.13 7.71 9.23
CA SER A 39 4.02 9.00 8.59
C SER A 39 3.33 8.87 7.24
N LEU A 40 2.65 9.94 6.83
CA LEU A 40 2.05 10.07 5.51
C LEU A 40 2.63 11.32 4.87
N ALA A 41 3.01 11.27 3.60
CA ALA A 41 3.24 12.46 2.81
C ALA A 41 2.21 12.50 1.68
N VAL A 42 1.75 13.70 1.36
CA VAL A 42 0.63 13.92 0.44
C VAL A 42 1.16 14.75 -0.72
N LEU A 43 0.91 14.29 -1.95
CA LEU A 43 1.36 14.96 -3.16
C LEU A 43 0.14 15.41 -3.95
N ARG A 44 0.01 16.72 -4.11
CA ARG A 44 -1.09 17.34 -4.84
C ARG A 44 -0.65 17.67 -6.25
N ALA A 45 -1.58 17.62 -7.19
CA ALA A 45 -1.34 18.25 -8.47
C ALA A 45 -1.31 19.78 -8.25
N SER A 46 -0.28 20.47 -8.74
CA SER A 46 -0.31 21.93 -8.77
C SER A 46 -1.53 22.38 -9.58
N PRO A 47 -2.23 23.45 -9.17
CA PRO A 47 -3.19 24.08 -10.05
C PRO A 47 -2.46 24.50 -11.34
N GLU A 48 -3.04 24.16 -12.49
CA GLU A 48 -2.60 24.71 -13.77
C GLU A 48 -2.76 26.23 -13.67
N GLU A 49 -1.66 26.97 -13.46
CA GLU A 49 -1.68 28.41 -13.68
C GLU A 49 -2.08 28.60 -15.14
N GLY A 50 -3.27 29.17 -15.37
CA GLY A 50 -3.85 29.41 -16.68
C GLY A 50 -2.89 30.24 -17.54
N GLY A 51 -2.06 29.55 -18.31
CA GLY A 51 -1.21 30.09 -19.34
C GLY A 51 -1.92 30.02 -20.68
N ASP A 52 -2.21 31.19 -21.22
CA ASP A 52 -2.79 31.48 -22.52
C ASP A 52 -2.26 30.57 -23.66
N GLU A 53 -3.17 30.23 -24.57
CA GLU A 53 -2.99 29.30 -25.67
C GLU A 53 -1.79 29.68 -26.55
N THR A 54 -0.76 28.82 -26.63
CA THR A 54 0.02 28.67 -27.89
C THR A 54 0.50 27.24 -28.10
N HIS A 55 0.41 26.81 -29.35
CA HIS A 55 0.67 25.47 -29.85
C HIS A 55 2.01 24.86 -29.42
N GLY A 56 1.99 23.60 -28.97
CA GLY A 56 3.20 22.79 -28.82
C GLY A 56 2.90 21.40 -28.30
N ASN A 57 2.90 20.40 -29.19
CA ASN A 57 2.81 18.98 -28.86
C ASN A 57 4.03 18.54 -28.04
N GLY A 58 3.83 18.34 -26.75
CA GLY A 58 4.82 17.83 -25.80
C GLY A 58 4.28 18.00 -24.40
N GLY A 59 3.56 17.00 -23.89
CA GLY A 59 3.00 17.04 -22.54
C GLY A 59 4.11 17.22 -21.51
N SER A 60 4.23 18.43 -20.98
CA SER A 60 5.09 18.71 -19.82
C SER A 60 4.63 17.87 -18.63
N PRO A 61 5.55 17.30 -17.83
CA PRO A 61 5.15 16.64 -16.60
C PRO A 61 4.42 17.65 -15.70
N ARG A 62 3.22 17.29 -15.25
CA ARG A 62 2.45 18.09 -14.28
C ARG A 62 3.34 18.39 -13.08
N ARG A 63 3.40 19.65 -12.68
CA ARG A 63 4.09 20.06 -11.46
C ARG A 63 3.32 19.44 -10.28
N LEU A 64 4.02 18.68 -9.45
CA LEU A 64 3.47 18.12 -8.21
C LEU A 64 3.95 19.03 -7.09
N ASP A 65 3.01 19.69 -6.41
CA ASP A 65 3.32 20.39 -5.17
C ASP A 65 3.33 19.38 -4.03
N VAL A 66 4.42 19.40 -3.28
CA VAL A 66 4.75 18.40 -2.28
C VAL A 66 4.44 18.97 -0.90
N ASP A 67 3.30 18.60 -0.32
CA ASP A 67 2.95 18.93 1.05
C ASP A 67 3.18 17.71 1.96
N ALA A 68 4.35 17.64 2.58
CA ALA A 68 4.69 16.55 3.50
C ALA A 68 4.05 16.77 4.88
N GLU A 69 2.85 16.23 5.10
CA GLU A 69 2.14 16.34 6.37
C GLU A 69 2.41 15.14 7.29
N ARG A 70 3.40 15.24 8.19
CA ARG A 70 3.68 14.16 9.16
C ARG A 70 2.51 13.92 10.11
N VAL A 71 1.75 12.84 9.90
CA VAL A 71 0.71 12.37 10.83
C VAL A 71 1.30 11.37 11.84
N PHE A 72 0.94 11.51 13.13
CA PHE A 72 1.65 11.15 14.37
C PHE A 72 1.87 9.66 14.73
N SER A 73 2.73 9.46 15.77
CA SER A 73 3.17 8.21 16.43
C SER A 73 2.27 7.80 17.62
N SER A 74 2.13 6.48 17.82
CA SER A 74 1.21 5.76 18.73
C SER A 74 1.01 6.36 20.14
N ARG A 75 -0.23 6.47 20.67
CA ARG A 75 -0.95 5.36 21.36
C ARG A 75 -2.45 5.61 21.64
N ASN A 76 -3.04 6.75 21.25
CA ASN A 76 -4.44 7.08 21.63
C ASN A 76 -5.35 7.67 20.52
N GLU A 77 -4.98 7.53 19.24
CA GLU A 77 -5.48 8.45 18.19
C GLU A 77 -6.18 7.76 17.00
N ARG A 78 -6.82 6.60 17.21
CA ARG A 78 -7.60 5.96 16.12
C ARG A 78 -8.73 6.85 15.58
N GLY A 79 -9.24 7.78 16.40
CA GLY A 79 -10.25 8.77 16.00
C GLY A 79 -9.64 9.95 15.24
N GLU A 80 -8.58 10.56 15.76
CA GLU A 80 -7.92 11.74 15.17
C GLU A 80 -7.22 11.41 13.86
N LEU A 81 -6.52 10.27 13.76
CA LEU A 81 -5.97 9.78 12.49
C LEU A 81 -7.09 9.58 11.46
N LYS A 82 -8.24 9.04 11.85
CA LYS A 82 -9.37 8.82 10.92
C LYS A 82 -9.93 10.14 10.39
N GLU A 83 -9.97 11.17 11.22
CA GLU A 83 -10.47 12.50 10.87
C GLU A 83 -9.48 13.26 9.97
N VAL A 84 -8.19 13.29 10.34
CA VAL A 84 -7.10 13.89 9.54
C VAL A 84 -6.98 13.19 8.19
N MET A 85 -6.92 11.86 8.17
CA MET A 85 -6.93 11.06 6.93
C MET A 85 -8.21 11.27 6.13
N GLY A 86 -9.34 11.49 6.81
CA GLY A 86 -10.63 11.75 6.18
C GLY A 86 -10.62 13.05 5.38
N THR A 87 -10.06 14.11 5.96
CA THR A 87 -9.93 15.43 5.31
C THR A 87 -8.91 15.40 4.19
N ILE A 88 -7.71 14.84 4.45
CA ILE A 88 -6.62 14.75 3.46
C ILE A 88 -7.06 13.96 2.23
N LEU A 89 -7.69 12.80 2.43
CA LEU A 89 -8.06 11.92 1.31
C LEU A 89 -9.35 12.35 0.59
N ALA A 90 -10.15 13.24 1.18
CA ALA A 90 -11.33 13.82 0.54
C ALA A 90 -10.99 14.97 -0.42
N ASP A 91 -9.76 15.48 -0.39
CA ASP A 91 -9.28 16.49 -1.31
C ASP A 91 -9.25 15.94 -2.75
N GLU A 92 -10.05 16.51 -3.66
CA GLU A 92 -10.11 16.11 -5.05
C GLU A 92 -8.82 16.42 -5.83
N SER A 93 -8.01 17.37 -5.34
CA SER A 93 -6.70 17.71 -5.95
C SER A 93 -5.60 16.70 -5.62
N LEU A 94 -5.87 15.81 -4.66
CA LEU A 94 -4.94 14.75 -4.28
C LEU A 94 -4.79 13.76 -5.42
N THR A 95 -3.58 13.64 -5.96
CA THR A 95 -3.27 12.70 -7.03
C THR A 95 -2.39 11.55 -6.57
N ARG A 96 -1.57 11.78 -5.53
CA ARG A 96 -0.66 10.76 -5.01
C ARG A 96 -0.47 10.87 -3.50
N VAL A 97 -0.38 9.72 -2.84
CA VAL A 97 -0.11 9.58 -1.41
C VAL A 97 1.11 8.70 -1.23
N VAL A 98 2.09 9.18 -0.46
CA VAL A 98 3.27 8.42 -0.07
C VAL A 98 3.12 7.98 1.39
N VAL A 99 2.91 6.68 1.58
CA VAL A 99 2.77 6.04 2.88
C VAL A 99 4.16 5.63 3.38
N ALA A 100 4.67 6.31 4.41
CA ALA A 100 5.98 6.04 5.01
C ALA A 100 5.79 5.40 6.39
N ALA A 101 6.07 4.11 6.52
CA ALA A 101 5.88 3.39 7.78
C ALA A 101 7.21 2.86 8.34
N GLY A 102 7.63 3.42 9.48
CA GLY A 102 8.89 3.07 10.15
C GLY A 102 8.75 2.01 11.24
N GLY A 103 7.58 1.91 11.88
CA GLY A 103 7.35 1.05 13.05
C GLY A 103 6.01 0.32 13.11
N GLY A 104 5.89 -0.60 14.09
CA GLY A 104 4.67 -1.36 14.34
C GLY A 104 4.36 -2.40 13.25
N ASP A 105 3.11 -2.39 12.76
CA ASP A 105 2.64 -3.22 11.64
C ASP A 105 2.52 -2.33 10.38
N PRO A 106 3.63 -2.08 9.64
CA PRO A 106 3.65 -1.10 8.55
C PRO A 106 2.73 -1.47 7.38
N ASP A 107 2.53 -2.77 7.14
CA ASP A 107 1.59 -3.27 6.13
C ASP A 107 0.14 -2.98 6.54
N ALA A 108 -0.19 -3.07 7.83
CA ALA A 108 -1.52 -2.79 8.34
C ALA A 108 -1.88 -1.30 8.22
N PHE A 109 -0.89 -0.41 8.36
CA PHE A 109 -1.10 1.02 8.11
C PHE A 109 -1.43 1.29 6.64
N LEU A 110 -0.64 0.73 5.72
CA LEU A 110 -0.93 0.81 4.28
C LEU A 110 -2.32 0.26 3.96
N ALA A 111 -2.69 -0.89 4.54
CA ALA A 111 -4.01 -1.48 4.38
C ALA A 111 -5.14 -0.57 4.89
N ALA A 112 -4.92 0.16 5.99
CA ALA A 112 -5.89 1.11 6.52
C ALA A 112 -6.08 2.33 5.61
N VAL A 113 -4.99 2.88 5.05
CA VAL A 113 -5.05 3.96 4.05
C VAL A 113 -5.82 3.49 2.81
N LEU A 114 -5.49 2.30 2.30
CA LEU A 114 -6.15 1.73 1.13
C LEU A 114 -7.64 1.44 1.38
N ALA A 115 -7.98 0.92 2.57
CA ALA A 115 -9.37 0.71 2.96
C ALA A 115 -10.16 2.03 3.03
N ARG A 116 -9.52 3.12 3.46
CA ARG A 116 -10.15 4.45 3.48
C ARG A 116 -10.38 4.99 2.07
N LEU A 117 -9.39 4.93 1.19
CA LEU A 117 -9.52 5.31 -0.22
C LEU A 117 -10.62 4.51 -0.93
N MET A 118 -10.65 3.19 -0.70
CA MET A 118 -11.72 2.34 -1.21
C MET A 118 -13.11 2.77 -0.69
N ALA A 119 -13.23 3.13 0.59
CA ALA A 119 -14.50 3.53 1.19
C ALA A 119 -15.03 4.89 0.70
N ILE A 120 -14.17 5.73 0.10
CA ILE A 120 -14.54 7.02 -0.49
C ILE A 120 -14.44 6.99 -2.03
N GLU A 121 -14.28 5.81 -2.62
CA GLU A 121 -14.20 5.61 -4.08
C GLU A 121 -13.04 6.36 -4.77
N ARG A 122 -11.94 6.59 -4.05
CA ARG A 122 -10.73 7.29 -4.54
C ARG A 122 -9.57 6.34 -4.85
N LEU A 123 -9.85 5.21 -5.51
CA LEU A 123 -8.81 4.25 -5.93
C LEU A 123 -8.00 4.74 -7.15
N ASP A 124 -8.35 5.89 -7.71
CA ASP A 124 -7.57 6.66 -8.69
C ASP A 124 -6.28 7.25 -8.11
N VAL A 125 -6.25 7.52 -6.79
CA VAL A 125 -5.10 8.09 -6.11
C VAL A 125 -3.92 7.13 -6.15
N GLU A 126 -2.78 7.61 -6.63
CA GLU A 126 -1.55 6.83 -6.70
C GLU A 126 -0.96 6.64 -5.31
N ILE A 127 -0.54 5.42 -4.98
CA ILE A 127 0.05 5.10 -3.69
C ILE A 127 1.51 4.74 -3.86
N GLY A 128 2.38 5.55 -3.28
CA GLY A 128 3.76 5.18 -2.98
C GLY A 128 3.84 4.56 -1.59
N TYR A 129 4.64 3.49 -1.44
CA TYR A 129 4.86 2.86 -0.14
C TYR A 129 6.34 2.79 0.18
N VAL A 130 6.71 3.28 1.37
CA VAL A 130 8.09 3.40 1.80
C VAL A 130 8.26 2.78 3.17
N THR A 131 9.19 1.82 3.25
CA THR A 131 9.60 1.17 4.49
C THR A 131 11.12 1.10 4.55
N HIS A 132 11.68 1.04 5.76
CA HIS A 132 13.13 0.85 5.94
C HIS A 132 13.59 -0.56 5.59
N THR A 133 12.76 -1.55 5.89
CA THR A 133 13.07 -2.97 5.71
C THR A 133 11.99 -3.67 4.92
N THR A 134 12.33 -4.85 4.40
CA THR A 134 11.38 -5.73 3.73
C THR A 134 10.22 -6.08 4.65
N THR A 135 9.01 -5.85 4.16
CA THR A 135 7.74 -6.33 4.71
C THR A 135 7.09 -7.30 3.72
N PRO A 136 6.13 -8.13 4.16
CA PRO A 136 5.38 -8.97 3.23
C PRO A 136 4.71 -8.22 2.07
N ALA A 137 4.19 -7.01 2.28
CA ALA A 137 3.65 -6.19 1.19
C ALA A 137 4.75 -5.80 0.18
N THR A 138 5.93 -5.35 0.66
CA THR A 138 7.05 -5.04 -0.25
C THR A 138 7.50 -6.27 -1.05
N GLU A 139 7.50 -7.47 -0.44
CA GLU A 139 7.79 -8.72 -1.16
C GLU A 139 6.73 -9.02 -2.22
N ASN A 140 5.45 -8.93 -1.87
CA ASN A 140 4.35 -9.26 -2.77
C ASN A 140 4.36 -8.39 -4.03
N TYR A 141 4.69 -7.11 -3.89
CA TYR A 141 4.66 -6.14 -4.99
C TYR A 141 6.03 -5.82 -5.58
N SER A 142 7.11 -6.42 -5.05
CA SER A 142 8.50 -6.20 -5.46
C SER A 142 8.94 -4.74 -5.31
N LEU A 143 8.58 -4.13 -4.18
CA LEU A 143 8.87 -2.73 -3.90
C LEU A 143 10.31 -2.55 -3.38
N PRO A 144 11.02 -1.48 -3.76
CA PRO A 144 12.26 -1.11 -3.12
C PRO A 144 12.02 -0.76 -1.64
N VAL A 145 13.07 -0.89 -0.81
CA VAL A 145 13.07 -0.51 0.61
C VAL A 145 14.29 0.36 0.93
N GLY A 146 14.24 1.07 2.06
CA GLY A 146 15.30 1.96 2.49
C GLY A 146 15.37 3.26 1.68
N GLU A 147 16.56 3.82 1.54
CA GLU A 147 16.77 5.17 0.98
C GLU A 147 16.23 5.34 -0.45
N GLN A 148 16.36 4.32 -1.29
CA GLN A 148 15.88 4.37 -2.68
C GLN A 148 14.34 4.35 -2.78
N ALA A 149 13.64 3.88 -1.74
CA ALA A 149 12.19 3.72 -1.79
C ALA A 149 11.46 5.06 -1.75
N ALA A 150 12.02 6.09 -1.10
CA ALA A 150 11.41 7.41 -1.03
C ALA A 150 11.34 8.08 -2.41
N ALA A 151 12.48 8.19 -3.10
CA ALA A 151 12.54 8.78 -4.44
C ALA A 151 11.67 8.00 -5.43
N PHE A 152 11.67 6.67 -5.33
CA PHE A 152 10.82 5.81 -6.14
C PHE A 152 9.33 6.06 -5.90
N ALA A 153 8.88 6.04 -4.64
CA ALA A 153 7.48 6.26 -4.27
C ALA A 153 6.94 7.62 -4.73
N VAL A 154 7.79 8.65 -4.79
CA VAL A 154 7.42 10.00 -5.23
C VAL A 154 7.32 10.08 -6.76
N SER A 155 8.23 9.47 -7.50
CA SER A 155 8.45 9.79 -8.92
C SER A 155 8.13 8.68 -9.90
N ALA A 156 8.18 7.41 -9.48
CA ALA A 156 7.92 6.30 -10.38
C ALA A 156 6.44 6.22 -10.77
N PRO A 157 6.11 5.72 -11.97
CA PRO A 157 4.73 5.59 -12.42
C PRO A 157 3.94 4.61 -11.54
N ALA A 158 2.65 4.89 -11.34
CA ALA A 158 1.74 3.95 -10.71
C ALA A 158 1.16 2.96 -11.73
N VAL A 159 0.92 1.73 -11.26
CA VAL A 159 0.38 0.63 -12.06
C VAL A 159 -0.93 0.17 -11.45
N SER A 160 -1.92 -0.10 -12.30
CA SER A 160 -3.18 -0.74 -11.89
C SER A 160 -2.90 -2.11 -11.29
N THR A 161 -3.17 -2.26 -10.00
CA THR A 161 -2.82 -3.45 -9.22
C THR A 161 -4.09 -4.03 -8.59
N PRO A 162 -4.27 -5.36 -8.56
CA PRO A 162 -5.39 -5.97 -7.85
C PRO A 162 -5.49 -5.50 -6.41
N LEU A 163 -6.64 -4.97 -6.01
CA LEU A 163 -6.95 -4.67 -4.61
C LEU A 163 -7.57 -5.91 -3.98
N ILE A 164 -6.96 -6.42 -2.91
CA ILE A 164 -7.51 -7.54 -2.14
C ILE A 164 -8.14 -7.01 -0.87
N ARG A 165 -9.35 -7.48 -0.58
CA ARG A 165 -10.11 -7.13 0.61
C ARG A 165 -10.83 -8.34 1.17
N ASP A 166 -11.41 -8.18 2.34
CA ASP A 166 -12.37 -9.13 2.87
C ASP A 166 -13.81 -8.62 2.88
N ASP A 167 -14.69 -9.44 3.44
CA ASP A 167 -16.11 -9.18 3.62
C ASP A 167 -16.41 -8.04 4.60
N THR A 168 -15.47 -7.71 5.49
CA THR A 168 -15.57 -6.57 6.41
C THR A 168 -15.20 -5.23 5.76
N GLY A 169 -14.61 -5.27 4.56
CA GLY A 169 -14.09 -4.08 3.89
C GLY A 169 -12.69 -3.67 4.32
N ALA A 170 -11.99 -4.52 5.08
CA ALA A 170 -10.57 -4.34 5.31
C ALA A 170 -9.79 -4.74 4.06
N ALA A 171 -8.78 -3.94 3.70
CA ALA A 171 -7.82 -4.31 2.67
C ALA A 171 -6.79 -5.31 3.21
N LEU A 172 -6.16 -6.06 2.31
CA LEU A 172 -5.01 -6.92 2.59
C LEU A 172 -3.91 -6.60 1.59
N VAL A 173 -2.73 -6.22 2.08
CA VAL A 173 -1.58 -5.87 1.22
C VAL A 173 -0.38 -6.82 1.39
N GLY A 174 -0.22 -7.40 2.58
CA GLY A 174 0.84 -8.34 2.94
C GLY A 174 0.35 -9.78 3.06
N ILE A 175 -0.05 -10.19 4.27
CA ILE A 175 -0.41 -11.59 4.58
C ILE A 175 -1.69 -11.67 5.38
N GLY A 176 -2.65 -12.42 4.85
CA GLY A 176 -3.85 -12.86 5.55
C GLY A 176 -3.63 -14.24 6.15
N HIS A 177 -4.16 -14.48 7.35
CA HIS A 177 -4.26 -15.82 7.91
C HIS A 177 -5.67 -16.15 8.35
N HIS A 178 -6.07 -17.40 8.10
CA HIS A 178 -7.16 -18.06 8.81
C HIS A 178 -6.56 -19.10 9.75
N ARG A 179 -6.83 -18.97 11.05
CA ARG A 179 -6.29 -19.85 12.10
C ARG A 179 -7.43 -20.38 12.97
N GLY A 180 -7.18 -21.48 13.67
CA GLY A 180 -8.06 -21.91 14.76
C GLY A 180 -7.94 -20.98 15.96
N ARG A 181 -8.96 -20.98 16.82
CA ARG A 181 -8.99 -20.21 18.06
C ARG A 181 -7.97 -20.77 19.06
N ASP A 182 -7.38 -19.90 19.90
CA ASP A 182 -6.53 -20.29 21.03
C ASP A 182 -5.35 -21.21 20.66
N GLY A 183 -4.83 -21.11 19.43
CA GLY A 183 -3.74 -21.95 18.93
C GLY A 183 -4.16 -23.37 18.54
N HIS A 184 -5.45 -23.71 18.60
CA HIS A 184 -5.98 -24.96 18.07
C HIS A 184 -5.90 -24.98 16.53
N LYS A 185 -6.03 -26.19 15.97
CA LYS A 185 -6.16 -26.36 14.52
C LYS A 185 -7.41 -25.64 14.02
N LEU A 186 -7.32 -25.15 12.78
CA LEU A 186 -8.46 -24.67 12.04
C LEU A 186 -9.28 -25.87 11.56
N GLU A 187 -10.53 -25.96 12.01
CA GLU A 187 -11.51 -26.92 11.52
C GLU A 187 -12.40 -26.26 10.47
N GLY A 188 -12.70 -26.98 9.39
CA GLY A 188 -13.69 -26.57 8.40
C GLY A 188 -13.31 -26.92 6.97
N GLU A 189 -13.59 -26.01 6.05
CA GLU A 189 -13.28 -26.16 4.63
C GLU A 189 -12.69 -24.87 4.06
N GLY A 190 -11.68 -24.99 3.20
CA GLY A 190 -11.07 -23.89 2.50
C GLY A 190 -11.11 -24.10 0.99
N ILE A 191 -11.50 -23.08 0.25
CA ILE A 191 -11.66 -23.12 -1.20
C ILE A 191 -11.02 -21.86 -1.79
N VAL A 192 -10.29 -22.02 -2.89
CA VAL A 192 -9.80 -20.92 -3.73
C VAL A 192 -10.50 -21.05 -5.08
N ASP A 193 -11.39 -20.13 -5.40
CA ASP A 193 -12.32 -20.22 -6.54
C ASP A 193 -13.02 -21.60 -6.62
N ASP A 194 -12.63 -22.44 -7.58
CA ASP A 194 -13.17 -23.80 -7.80
C ASP A 194 -12.31 -24.91 -7.16
N THR A 195 -11.17 -24.55 -6.59
CA THR A 195 -10.17 -25.49 -6.09
C THR A 195 -10.27 -25.61 -4.57
N ARG A 196 -10.63 -26.80 -4.09
CA ARG A 196 -10.64 -27.11 -2.65
C ARG A 196 -9.22 -27.20 -2.10
N LEU A 197 -8.88 -26.32 -1.16
CA LEU A 197 -7.59 -26.25 -0.48
C LEU A 197 -7.50 -27.27 0.67
N PHE A 198 -8.57 -27.43 1.46
CA PHE A 198 -8.70 -28.48 2.48
C PHE A 198 -10.16 -28.71 2.89
N ALA A 199 -10.43 -29.85 3.52
CA ALA A 199 -11.63 -30.13 4.31
C ALA A 199 -11.21 -30.91 5.58
N GLY A 200 -11.82 -30.61 6.72
CA GLY A 200 -11.45 -31.14 8.04
C GLY A 200 -10.50 -30.20 8.79
N GLU A 201 -9.48 -30.76 9.46
CA GLU A 201 -8.54 -29.98 10.27
C GLU A 201 -7.25 -29.60 9.50
N THR A 202 -6.78 -28.38 9.69
CA THR A 202 -5.47 -27.90 9.22
C THR A 202 -4.80 -27.00 10.26
N ALA A 203 -3.48 -26.80 10.17
CA ALA A 203 -2.77 -25.84 11.02
C ALA A 203 -3.19 -24.39 10.76
N GLY A 204 -3.66 -24.11 9.55
CA GLY A 204 -4.15 -22.79 9.13
C GLY A 204 -4.12 -22.64 7.61
N VAL A 205 -4.60 -21.49 7.15
CA VAL A 205 -4.50 -21.02 5.76
C VAL A 205 -3.74 -19.71 5.77
N THR A 206 -2.77 -19.59 4.86
CA THR A 206 -2.12 -18.32 4.52
C THR A 206 -2.67 -17.83 3.20
N VAL A 207 -3.03 -16.55 3.13
CA VAL A 207 -3.46 -15.85 1.93
C VAL A 207 -2.49 -14.70 1.65
N ARG A 208 -2.09 -14.52 0.40
CA ARG A 208 -1.29 -13.38 -0.05
C ARG A 208 -1.93 -12.73 -1.27
N PRO A 209 -1.97 -11.39 -1.34
CA PRO A 209 -2.20 -10.68 -2.59
C PRO A 209 -1.13 -11.02 -3.63
N THR A 210 -1.51 -10.91 -4.90
CA THR A 210 -0.60 -10.98 -6.05
C THR A 210 -0.78 -9.76 -6.93
N PRO A 211 0.31 -9.19 -7.49
CA PRO A 211 0.22 -8.02 -8.36
C PRO A 211 -0.45 -8.30 -9.70
N GLN A 212 -0.61 -9.57 -10.08
CA GLN A 212 -1.30 -9.99 -11.28
C GLN A 212 -2.64 -10.62 -10.95
N ALA A 213 -3.57 -10.54 -11.91
CA ALA A 213 -4.78 -11.35 -11.87
C ALA A 213 -4.42 -12.85 -11.77
N PRO A 214 -5.17 -13.64 -10.99
CA PRO A 214 -6.48 -13.33 -10.43
C PRO A 214 -6.47 -12.51 -9.12
N GLY A 215 -5.30 -12.24 -8.54
CA GLY A 215 -5.10 -11.28 -7.44
C GLY A 215 -4.89 -11.92 -6.07
N VAL A 216 -5.36 -13.15 -5.85
CA VAL A 216 -5.20 -13.87 -4.58
C VAL A 216 -4.42 -15.15 -4.82
N ARG A 217 -3.55 -15.51 -3.87
CA ARG A 217 -3.07 -16.89 -3.71
C ARG A 217 -3.22 -17.34 -2.27
N ALA A 218 -3.60 -18.60 -2.07
CA ALA A 218 -3.67 -19.21 -0.74
C ALA A 218 -2.93 -20.54 -0.68
N SER A 219 -2.45 -20.87 0.51
CA SER A 219 -1.81 -22.15 0.80
C SER A 219 -2.12 -22.59 2.23
N LEU A 220 -2.02 -23.88 2.50
CA LEU A 220 -2.05 -24.36 3.88
C LEU A 220 -0.77 -23.96 4.60
N ASP A 221 -0.88 -23.65 5.90
CA ASP A 221 0.26 -23.35 6.77
C ASP A 221 1.09 -24.62 7.04
N ARG A 222 1.92 -24.99 6.06
CA ARG A 222 2.81 -26.16 6.11
C ARG A 222 4.27 -25.72 6.05
N ARG A 223 5.07 -26.22 7.00
CA ARG A 223 6.48 -25.81 7.21
C ARG A 223 7.43 -26.09 6.03
N TRP A 224 7.16 -27.13 5.23
CA TRP A 224 8.14 -27.62 4.24
C TRP A 224 7.63 -27.72 2.79
N ARG A 225 6.33 -27.55 2.53
CA ARG A 225 5.73 -27.67 1.19
C ARG A 225 4.46 -26.82 1.05
N ARG A 226 4.63 -25.50 0.93
CA ARG A 226 3.51 -24.59 0.61
C ARG A 226 3.18 -24.73 -0.87
N ARG A 227 2.08 -25.43 -1.17
CA ARG A 227 1.48 -25.41 -2.50
C ARG A 227 0.52 -24.22 -2.54
N TRP A 228 0.87 -23.21 -3.32
CA TRP A 228 0.01 -22.07 -3.57
C TRP A 228 -1.05 -22.42 -4.62
N VAL A 229 -2.28 -22.02 -4.35
CA VAL A 229 -3.39 -22.02 -5.29
C VAL A 229 -3.75 -20.57 -5.55
N ALA A 230 -3.75 -20.16 -6.82
CA ALA A 230 -4.13 -18.81 -7.23
C ALA A 230 -5.63 -18.78 -7.56
N GLY A 231 -6.29 -17.66 -7.27
CA GLY A 231 -7.70 -17.43 -7.58
C GLY A 231 -8.12 -15.97 -7.35
N ARG A 232 -9.38 -15.67 -7.62
CA ARG A 232 -10.00 -14.36 -7.31
C ARG A 232 -10.41 -14.26 -5.86
N ALA A 233 -10.76 -15.38 -5.24
CA ALA A 233 -11.18 -15.44 -3.84
C ALA A 233 -10.61 -16.68 -3.14
N ALA A 234 -10.17 -16.49 -1.89
CA ALA A 234 -9.81 -17.54 -0.96
C ALA A 234 -10.76 -17.49 0.23
N GLN A 235 -11.63 -18.48 0.32
CA GLN A 235 -12.65 -18.60 1.36
C GLN A 235 -12.28 -19.69 2.36
N THR A 236 -12.65 -19.47 3.62
CA THR A 236 -12.67 -20.51 4.64
C THR A 236 -14.00 -20.44 5.38
N GLY A 237 -14.63 -21.60 5.56
CA GLY A 237 -15.80 -21.79 6.42
C GLY A 237 -15.44 -22.75 7.56
N GLY A 238 -15.95 -22.51 8.77
CA GLY A 238 -15.66 -23.30 9.96
C GLY A 238 -16.40 -22.81 11.20
N PRO A 239 -16.33 -23.52 12.34
CA PRO A 239 -17.06 -23.13 13.54
C PRO A 239 -16.51 -21.85 14.21
N ALA A 240 -15.19 -21.65 14.17
CA ALA A 240 -14.51 -20.49 14.77
C ALA A 240 -13.17 -20.20 14.07
N ILE A 241 -13.19 -19.26 13.13
CA ILE A 241 -12.02 -18.80 12.37
C ILE A 241 -11.48 -17.54 13.02
N VAL A 242 -10.20 -17.54 13.42
CA VAL A 242 -9.44 -16.33 13.74
C VAL A 242 -8.85 -15.78 12.46
N VAL A 243 -9.22 -14.56 12.10
CA VAL A 243 -8.70 -13.86 10.92
C VAL A 243 -7.59 -12.91 11.35
N VAL A 244 -6.44 -12.98 10.67
CA VAL A 244 -5.32 -12.03 10.87
C VAL A 244 -5.06 -11.34 9.55
N ARG A 245 -4.93 -10.01 9.56
CA ARG A 245 -4.69 -9.16 8.38
C ARG A 245 -3.44 -8.35 8.62
N ASP A 246 -2.39 -8.61 7.85
CA ASP A 246 -1.16 -7.81 7.91
C ASP A 246 -0.61 -7.67 9.34
N GLY A 247 -0.67 -8.77 10.10
CA GLY A 247 -0.27 -8.83 11.52
C GLY A 247 -1.39 -8.56 12.53
N VAL A 248 -2.46 -7.87 12.14
CA VAL A 248 -3.55 -7.46 13.02
C VAL A 248 -4.63 -8.54 13.15
N VAL A 249 -4.85 -9.01 14.37
CA VAL A 249 -5.87 -10.03 14.69
C VAL A 249 -7.26 -9.39 14.75
N ALA A 250 -8.24 -10.01 14.09
CA ALA A 250 -9.64 -9.60 14.17
C ALA A 250 -10.16 -9.73 15.62
N PRO A 251 -11.03 -8.82 16.10
CA PRO A 251 -11.48 -8.83 17.48
C PRO A 251 -12.37 -10.02 17.84
N LYS A 252 -12.98 -10.67 16.84
CA LYS A 252 -13.91 -11.79 17.03
C LYS A 252 -13.61 -12.89 16.03
N THR A 253 -13.89 -14.13 16.43
CA THR A 253 -13.93 -15.25 15.50
C THR A 253 -15.16 -15.17 14.61
N VAL A 254 -15.06 -15.73 13.40
CA VAL A 254 -16.14 -15.76 12.43
C VAL A 254 -16.37 -17.18 11.92
N ARG A 255 -17.55 -17.45 11.38
CA ARG A 255 -17.88 -18.77 10.79
C ARG A 255 -17.46 -18.90 9.33
N ARG A 256 -17.26 -17.77 8.67
CA ARG A 256 -16.82 -17.67 7.29
C ARG A 256 -15.94 -16.43 7.18
N SER A 257 -14.87 -16.53 6.42
CA SER A 257 -14.07 -15.40 6.00
C SER A 257 -13.58 -15.63 4.59
N THR A 258 -13.57 -14.58 3.78
CA THR A 258 -13.11 -14.62 2.41
C THR A 258 -12.21 -13.42 2.15
N PHE A 259 -11.02 -13.68 1.65
CA PHE A 259 -10.21 -12.65 1.00
C PHE A 259 -10.44 -12.73 -0.50
N TYR A 260 -10.77 -11.62 -1.15
CA TYR A 260 -11.10 -11.59 -2.57
C TYR A 260 -10.59 -10.33 -3.24
N ARG A 261 -10.39 -10.42 -4.56
CA ARG A 261 -10.10 -9.28 -5.42
C ARG A 261 -11.34 -8.40 -5.54
N HIS A 262 -11.20 -7.15 -5.15
CA HIS A 262 -12.19 -6.10 -5.37
C HIS A 262 -12.41 -5.86 -6.87
N HIS A 263 -13.55 -5.28 -7.24
CA HIS A 263 -13.86 -5.07 -8.65
C HIS A 263 -12.95 -4.01 -9.27
N ASP A 264 -12.58 -2.99 -8.49
CA ASP A 264 -11.61 -1.99 -8.89
C ASP A 264 -10.21 -2.33 -8.41
N ASP A 265 -9.25 -1.98 -9.25
CA ASP A 265 -7.82 -2.02 -8.95
C ASP A 265 -7.40 -0.70 -8.30
N TRP A 266 -6.35 -0.73 -7.49
CA TRP A 266 -5.71 0.46 -6.94
C TRP A 266 -4.48 0.85 -7.77
N LYS A 267 -4.06 2.11 -7.67
CA LYS A 267 -2.84 2.60 -8.34
C LYS A 267 -1.64 2.50 -7.40
N LEU A 268 -0.80 1.48 -7.59
CA LEU A 268 0.41 1.29 -6.78
C LEU A 268 1.65 1.67 -7.57
N VAL A 269 2.51 2.51 -6.98
CA VAL A 269 3.84 2.83 -7.49
C VAL A 269 4.75 1.63 -7.26
N ARG A 270 5.08 0.92 -8.34
CA ARG A 270 5.88 -0.33 -8.30
C ARG A 270 6.65 -0.56 -9.60
N PRO A 271 7.74 -1.36 -9.56
CA PRO A 271 8.52 -1.69 -10.76
C PRO A 271 7.74 -2.46 -11.83
#